data_AF-A0A6C0I1P4-F1
#
_entry.id   AF-A0A6C0I1P4-F1
#
_cell.length_a   1.000
_cell.length_b   1.000
_cell.length_c   1.000
_cell.angle_alpha   90.00
_cell.angle_beta   90.00
_cell.angle_gamma   90.00
#
_symmetry.space_group_name_H-M   'P 1'
#
loop_
_entity.id
_entity.type
_entity.pdbx_description
1 polymer ?
#
loop_
_entity_poly.entity_id
_entity_poly.type
_entity_poly.pdbx_seq_one_letter_code
_entity_poly.pdbx_strand_id
1 'polypeptide(L)'
;MTFQMIVLWIAVLIFIATLGFIGYSIYTSQYNVTWPPSISDCPDYWSVSSDGKNCIPGSYNKCLSSGDDKQFLISTYPNLCNKYAFAKMNSCQSSFNWSGVSNSLKCNP
;
A
#
# COMPACT_ATOMS: atom_id res chain seq x y z
N MET A 1 -45.84 -2.33 -32.06
CA MET A 1 -44.65 -2.88 -31.38
C MET A 1 -44.54 -4.36 -31.72
N THR A 2 -43.42 -4.82 -32.31
CA THR A 2 -43.20 -6.25 -32.58
C THR A 2 -42.54 -6.92 -31.38
N PHE A 3 -42.64 -8.25 -31.26
CA PHE A 3 -42.00 -9.02 -30.19
C PHE A 3 -40.50 -8.72 -30.06
N GLN A 4 -39.80 -8.61 -31.19
CA GLN A 4 -38.37 -8.29 -31.25
C GLN A 4 -38.05 -6.93 -30.62
N MET A 5 -38.90 -5.92 -30.88
CA MET A 5 -38.73 -4.58 -30.29
C MET A 5 -38.90 -4.60 -28.77
N ILE A 6 -39.83 -5.41 -28.24
CA ILE A 6 -40.05 -5.56 -26.80
C ILE A 6 -38.82 -6.19 -26.14
N VAL A 7 -38.28 -7.26 -26.75
CA VAL A 7 -37.07 -7.93 -26.26
C VAL A 7 -35.89 -6.96 -26.26
N LEU A 8 -35.73 -6.16 -27.31
CA LEU A 8 -34.65 -5.18 -27.42
C LEU A 8 -34.73 -4.12 -26.31
N TRP A 9 -35.92 -3.59 -26.03
CA TRP A 9 -36.12 -2.63 -24.94
C TRP A 9 -35.81 -3.20 -23.56
N ILE A 10 -36.22 -4.45 -23.29
CA ILE A 10 -35.93 -5.12 -22.01
C ILE A 10 -34.42 -5.36 -21.87
N ALA A 11 -33.75 -5.80 -22.94
CA ALA A 11 -32.30 -6.02 -22.93
C ALA A 11 -31.52 -4.73 -22.61
N VAL A 12 -31.92 -3.59 -23.20
CA VAL A 12 -31.30 -2.29 -22.93
C VAL A 12 -31.52 -1.87 -21.47
N LEU A 13 -32.71 -2.06 -20.92
CA LEU A 13 -33.01 -1.75 -19.52
C LEU A 13 -32.13 -2.56 -18.56
N ILE A 14 -32.00 -3.86 -18.79
CA ILE A 14 -31.14 -4.74 -17.99
C ILE A 14 -29.68 -4.31 -18.12
N PHE A 15 -29.24 -3.99 -19.34
CA PHE A 15 -27.86 -3.55 -19.59
C PHE A 15 -27.52 -2.28 -18.78
N ILE A 16 -28.38 -1.27 -18.81
CA ILE A 16 -28.20 -0.04 -18.04
C ILE A 16 -28.18 -0.33 -16.53
N ALA A 17 -29.08 -1.19 -16.04
CA ALA A 17 -29.12 -1.59 -14.63
C ALA A 17 -27.82 -2.30 -14.19
N THR A 18 -27.30 -3.21 -15.02
CA THR A 18 -26.04 -3.93 -14.71
C THR A 18 -24.83 -3.00 -14.69
N LEU A 19 -24.73 -2.05 -15.63
CA LEU A 19 -23.66 -1.04 -15.62
C LEU A 19 -23.73 -0.15 -14.37
N GLY A 20 -24.94 0.27 -13.97
CA GLY A 20 -25.15 1.03 -12.75
C GLY A 20 -24.69 0.27 -11.50
N PHE A 21 -25.03 -1.01 -11.40
CA PHE A 21 -24.61 -1.87 -10.30
C PHE A 21 -23.08 -2.02 -10.22
N ILE A 22 -22.43 -2.29 -11.35
CA ILE A 22 -20.96 -2.43 -11.41
C ILE A 22 -20.30 -1.10 -11.01
N GLY A 23 -20.77 0.02 -11.54
CA GLY A 23 -20.26 1.34 -11.19
C GLY A 23 -20.38 1.66 -9.69
N TYR A 24 -21.54 1.35 -9.09
CA TYR A 24 -21.76 1.50 -7.66
C TYR A 24 -20.86 0.59 -6.83
N SER A 25 -20.67 -0.67 -7.24
CA SER A 25 -19.80 -1.62 -6.56
C SER A 25 -18.34 -1.17 -6.57
N ILE A 26 -17.86 -0.61 -7.70
CA ILE A 26 -16.50 -0.07 -7.78
C ILE A 26 -16.37 1.18 -6.90
N TYR A 27 -17.35 2.08 -6.96
CA TYR A 27 -17.36 3.30 -6.15
C TYR A 27 -17.25 2.98 -4.66
N THR A 28 -18.13 2.11 -4.15
CA THR A 28 -18.13 1.71 -2.72
C THR A 28 -16.89 0.94 -2.29
N SER A 29 -16.31 0.13 -3.19
CA SER A 29 -15.07 -0.58 -2.90
C SER A 29 -13.90 0.37 -2.64
N GLN A 30 -13.79 1.49 -3.36
CA GLN A 30 -12.64 2.39 -3.23
C GLN A 30 -12.58 3.16 -1.90
N TYR A 31 -13.71 3.36 -1.21
CA TYR A 31 -13.74 4.13 0.04
C TYR A 31 -13.40 3.32 1.29
N ASN A 32 -13.51 1.99 1.24
CA ASN A 32 -13.28 1.12 2.41
C ASN A 32 -11.91 0.45 2.41
N VAL A 33 -11.12 0.53 1.32
CA VAL A 33 -9.74 0.07 1.33
C VAL A 33 -8.80 1.22 1.69
N THR A 34 -8.25 1.17 2.89
CA THR A 34 -7.18 2.09 3.28
C THR A 34 -5.89 1.63 2.62
N TRP A 35 -5.55 2.22 1.48
CA TRP A 35 -4.30 1.91 0.77
C TRP A 35 -3.07 2.35 1.61
N PRO A 36 -1.99 1.54 1.65
CA PRO A 36 -1.86 0.17 1.13
C PRO A 36 -2.47 -0.88 2.06
N PRO A 37 -3.13 -1.94 1.53
CA PRO A 37 -3.80 -2.98 2.32
C PRO A 37 -2.81 -3.88 3.08
N SER A 38 -1.56 -3.95 2.62
CA SER A 38 -0.47 -4.65 3.29
C SER A 38 0.78 -3.79 3.20
N ILE A 39 1.31 -3.39 4.35
CA ILE A 39 2.63 -2.78 4.45
C ILE A 39 3.58 -3.88 4.94
N SER A 40 4.68 -4.09 4.22
CA SER A 40 5.71 -5.02 4.65
C SER A 40 6.25 -4.64 6.03
N ASP A 41 6.68 -5.61 6.83
CA ASP A 41 7.27 -5.32 8.14
C ASP A 41 8.68 -4.75 8.05
N CYS A 42 9.41 -5.15 7.01
CA CYS A 42 10.72 -4.63 6.68
C CYS A 42 10.66 -3.63 5.53
N PRO A 43 11.64 -2.70 5.46
CA PRO A 43 11.84 -1.85 4.29
C PRO A 43 11.96 -2.65 2.99
N ASP A 44 11.67 -2.01 1.85
CA ASP A 44 11.77 -2.69 0.56
C ASP A 44 13.19 -3.23 0.38
N TYR A 45 13.30 -4.47 -0.08
CA TYR A 45 14.56 -5.14 -0.36
C TYR A 45 15.44 -5.48 0.85
N TRP A 46 14.91 -5.34 2.06
CA TRP A 46 15.54 -5.84 3.27
C TRP A 46 15.02 -7.26 3.55
N SER A 47 15.90 -8.10 4.08
CA SER A 47 15.54 -9.47 4.45
C SER A 47 15.20 -9.55 5.93
N VAL A 48 14.23 -10.37 6.29
CA VAL A 48 13.96 -10.67 7.71
C VAL A 48 15.11 -11.55 8.22
N SER A 49 15.65 -11.22 9.39
CA SER A 49 16.64 -12.05 10.08
C SER A 49 16.07 -13.44 10.39
N SER A 50 16.92 -14.43 10.60
CA SER A 50 16.53 -15.80 10.98
C SER A 50 15.62 -15.85 12.20
N ASP A 51 15.76 -14.87 13.09
CA ASP A 51 14.99 -14.78 14.34
C ASP A 51 13.63 -14.09 14.17
N GLY A 52 13.31 -13.58 12.97
CA GLY A 52 12.02 -12.92 12.70
C GLY A 52 11.85 -11.52 13.31
N LYS A 53 12.86 -11.01 14.05
CA LYS A 53 12.74 -9.79 14.87
C LYS A 53 13.32 -8.54 14.22
N ASN A 54 14.32 -8.72 13.36
CA ASN A 54 15.11 -7.63 12.79
C ASN A 54 15.08 -7.74 11.27
N CYS A 55 15.22 -6.59 10.60
CA CYS A 55 15.43 -6.51 9.18
C CYS A 55 16.90 -6.23 8.89
N ILE A 56 17.45 -7.02 7.98
CA ILE A 56 18.82 -6.95 7.50
C ILE A 56 18.82 -6.16 6.20
N PRO A 57 19.59 -5.06 6.10
CA PRO A 57 19.67 -4.28 4.88
C PRO A 57 20.29 -5.09 3.74
N GLY A 58 19.65 -5.03 2.57
CA GLY A 58 20.24 -5.52 1.33
C GLY A 58 21.37 -4.62 0.82
N SER A 59 21.95 -4.95 -0.34
CA SER A 59 23.02 -4.14 -0.95
C SER A 59 22.56 -2.75 -1.43
N TYR A 60 21.24 -2.51 -1.44
CA TYR A 60 20.57 -1.33 -1.96
C TYR A 60 19.53 -0.87 -0.95
N ASN A 61 19.05 0.38 -1.06
CA ASN A 61 18.05 0.94 -0.15
C ASN A 61 18.53 0.97 1.32
N LYS A 62 19.81 1.29 1.55
CA LYS A 62 20.41 1.31 2.88
C LYS A 62 20.14 2.62 3.60
N CYS A 63 19.91 2.53 4.91
CA CYS A 63 19.93 3.69 5.78
C CYS A 63 21.29 3.80 6.48
N LEU A 64 22.21 4.55 5.88
CA LEU A 64 23.57 4.73 6.38
C LEU A 64 23.60 5.90 7.35
N SER A 65 23.78 5.62 8.64
CA SER A 65 24.06 6.65 9.64
C SER A 65 25.45 6.38 10.20
N SER A 66 26.45 7.10 9.69
CA SER A 66 27.77 7.21 10.32
C SER A 66 28.44 5.89 10.71
N GLY A 67 28.65 4.99 9.75
CA GLY A 67 29.59 3.87 9.89
C GLY A 67 29.00 2.50 10.23
N ASP A 68 27.76 2.42 10.72
CA ASP A 68 27.08 1.15 10.99
C ASP A 68 25.71 1.09 10.27
N ASP A 69 25.40 -0.09 9.73
CA ASP A 69 24.09 -0.40 9.14
C ASP A 69 23.03 -0.36 10.25
N LYS A 70 22.16 0.66 10.25
CA LYS A 70 21.04 0.74 11.21
C LYS A 70 20.10 -0.43 10.99
N GLN A 71 20.05 -1.33 11.97
CA GLN A 71 19.08 -2.42 11.96
C GLN A 71 17.69 -1.88 12.28
N PHE A 72 16.69 -2.36 11.54
CA PHE A 72 15.30 -2.08 11.83
C PHE A 72 14.73 -3.21 12.68
N LEU A 73 14.31 -2.91 13.92
CA LEU A 73 13.65 -3.88 14.80
C LEU A 73 12.14 -3.75 14.67
N ILE A 74 11.48 -4.84 14.26
CA ILE A 74 10.03 -4.87 14.01
C ILE A 74 9.24 -4.50 15.28
N SER A 75 9.71 -4.95 16.46
CA SER A 75 9.08 -4.65 17.75
C SER A 75 9.16 -3.18 18.17
N THR A 76 10.19 -2.44 17.71
CA THR A 76 10.40 -1.04 18.08
C THR A 76 9.51 -0.10 17.26
N TYR A 77 9.08 -0.53 16.07
CA TYR A 77 8.29 0.26 15.13
C TYR A 77 6.99 -0.46 14.75
N PRO A 78 6.04 -0.66 15.69
CA PRO A 78 4.82 -1.42 15.45
C PRO A 78 3.82 -0.66 14.54
N ASN A 79 3.85 0.68 14.57
CA ASN A 79 2.87 1.51 13.88
C ASN A 79 3.43 2.12 12.59
N LEU A 80 2.54 2.37 11.62
CA LEU A 80 2.88 3.01 10.33
C LEU A 80 3.67 4.31 10.49
N CYS A 81 3.28 5.19 11.43
CA CYS A 81 3.96 6.47 11.59
C CYS A 81 5.36 6.35 12.22
N ASN A 82 5.58 5.33 13.04
CA ASN A 82 6.92 5.03 13.58
C ASN A 82 7.82 4.47 12.45
N LYS A 83 7.26 3.60 11.61
CA LYS A 83 7.90 3.12 10.37
C LYS A 83 8.23 4.30 9.42
N TYR A 84 7.33 5.27 9.29
CA TYR A 84 7.52 6.48 8.50
C TYR A 84 8.62 7.39 9.04
N ALA A 85 8.66 7.60 10.37
CA ALA A 85 9.71 8.38 11.01
C ALA A 85 11.09 7.77 10.79
N PHE A 86 11.21 6.44 10.83
CA PHE A 86 12.45 5.74 10.46
C PHE A 86 12.82 5.98 9.00
N ALA A 87 11.85 5.82 8.07
CA ALA A 87 12.06 6.03 6.64
C ALA A 87 12.48 7.47 6.27
N LYS A 88 12.00 8.47 7.01
CA LYS A 88 12.29 9.89 6.78
C LYS A 88 13.50 10.41 7.54
N MET A 89 14.15 9.59 8.36
CA MET A 89 15.36 9.97 9.08
C MET A 89 16.45 10.42 8.10
N ASN A 90 17.17 11.51 8.40
CA ASN A 90 18.17 12.12 7.50
C ASN A 90 19.22 11.12 6.97
N SER A 91 19.50 10.04 7.72
CA SER A 91 20.41 8.94 7.32
C SER A 91 19.87 8.01 6.22
N CYS A 92 18.58 8.09 5.88
CA CYS A 92 17.96 7.25 4.85
C CYS A 92 17.52 8.06 3.61
N GLN A 93 17.47 9.39 3.67
CA GLN A 93 16.71 10.21 2.70
C GLN A 93 17.17 10.16 1.23
N SER A 94 18.43 9.85 0.94
CA SER A 94 18.97 10.00 -0.43
C SER A 94 18.70 8.82 -1.37
N SER A 95 18.34 7.64 -0.84
CA SER A 95 18.04 6.46 -1.68
C SER A 95 17.07 5.47 -1.04
N PHE A 96 16.47 5.82 0.10
CA PHE A 96 15.60 4.90 0.82
C PHE A 96 14.16 4.93 0.30
N ASN A 97 13.59 3.76 0.02
CA ASN A 97 12.18 3.62 -0.34
C ASN A 97 11.53 2.48 0.47
N TRP A 98 10.30 2.71 0.92
CA TRP A 98 9.51 1.70 1.58
C TRP A 98 8.08 1.88 1.14
N SER A 99 7.65 1.04 0.21
CA SER A 99 6.37 1.12 -0.48
C SER A 99 5.23 1.16 0.53
N GLY A 100 4.48 2.27 0.53
CA GLY A 100 3.37 2.48 1.45
C GLY A 100 3.72 3.08 2.80
N VAL A 101 5.01 3.23 3.11
CA VAL A 101 5.51 3.92 4.31
C VAL A 101 6.14 5.25 3.92
N SER A 102 7.20 5.26 3.09
CA SER A 102 7.99 6.45 2.72
C SER A 102 7.16 7.57 2.07
N ASN A 103 6.05 7.21 1.44
CA ASN A 103 5.10 8.07 0.75
C ASN A 103 3.74 8.16 1.48
N SER A 104 3.66 7.74 2.74
CA SER A 104 2.39 7.71 3.48
C SER A 104 1.88 9.11 3.79
N LEU A 105 0.73 9.48 3.21
CA LEU A 105 0.04 10.75 3.47
C LEU A 105 -0.62 10.79 4.86
N LYS A 106 -0.76 9.63 5.53
CA LYS A 106 -1.39 9.51 6.85
C LYS A 106 -0.49 9.98 8.01
N CYS A 107 0.82 10.03 7.80
CA CYS A 107 1.80 10.31 8.83
C CYS A 107 2.69 11.52 8.49
N ASN A 108 2.40 12.20 7.37
CA ASN A 108 3.01 13.49 7.06
C ASN A 108 2.46 14.54 8.04
N PRO A 109 3.31 15.35 8.70
CA PRO A 109 2.83 16.47 9.50
C PRO A 109 2.05 17.50 8.66
#